data_AF-A0A3D4D8T5-F1
#
_entry.id   AF-A0A3D4D8T5-F1
#
_cell.length_a   1.000
_cell.length_b   1.000
_cell.length_c   1.000
_cell.angle_alpha   90.00
_cell.angle_beta   90.00
_cell.angle_gamma   90.00
#
_symmetry.space_group_name_H-M   'P 1'
#
loop_
_entity.id
_entity.type
_entity.pdbx_description
1 polymer ?
#
loop_
_entity_poly.entity_id
_entity_poly.type
_entity_poly.pdbx_seq_one_letter_code
_entity_poly.pdbx_strand_id
1 'polypeptide(L)'
;MKPEMKKLIIANLPYLLFVYLFGKLGQAYRLAEGIDLSQKLLHFADGCAAAFESAAPSFHPIDLLIGVAGAAALRLMVYCKGKNAKKYRKGVEYGSARWSA
;
A
#
# COMPACT_ATOMS: atom_id res chain seq x y z
N MET A 1 20.59 -10.03 16.65
CA MET A 1 20.04 -9.15 15.59
C MET A 1 20.27 -7.70 15.98
N LYS A 2 20.90 -6.88 15.13
CA LYS A 2 21.18 -5.46 15.42
C LYS A 2 19.85 -4.72 15.71
N PRO A 3 19.77 -3.87 16.75
CA PRO A 3 18.52 -3.17 17.13
C PRO A 3 17.93 -2.33 15.99
N GLU A 4 18.79 -1.82 15.10
CA GLU A 4 18.40 -1.06 13.92
C GLU A 4 17.56 -1.86 12.91
N MET A 5 17.82 -3.17 12.75
CA MET A 5 17.02 -3.98 11.82
C MET A 5 15.59 -4.19 12.33
N LYS A 6 15.41 -4.34 13.64
CA LYS A 6 14.06 -4.50 14.22
C LYS A 6 13.21 -3.25 13.97
N LYS A 7 13.78 -2.05 14.14
CA LYS A 7 13.09 -0.79 13.84
C LYS A 7 12.69 -0.67 12.37
N LEU A 8 13.58 -1.03 11.45
CA LEU A 8 13.28 -1.03 10.02
C LEU A 8 12.18 -2.01 9.66
N ILE A 9 12.19 -3.22 10.22
CA ILE A 9 11.14 -4.22 9.99
C ILE A 9 9.80 -3.71 10.51
N ILE A 10 9.76 -3.17 11.73
CA ILE A 10 8.52 -2.64 12.34
C ILE A 10 7.99 -1.45 11.52
N ALA A 11 8.86 -0.55 11.07
CA ALA A 11 8.46 0.59 10.24
C ALA A 11 7.93 0.17 8.85
N ASN A 12 8.42 -0.95 8.31
CA ASN A 12 8.01 -1.48 7.01
C ASN A 12 6.87 -2.51 7.10
N LEU A 13 6.60 -3.06 8.29
CA LEU A 13 5.55 -4.04 8.57
C LEU A 13 4.17 -3.65 8.01
N PRO A 14 3.66 -2.42 8.22
CA PRO A 14 2.36 -2.04 7.64
C PRO A 14 2.37 -2.10 6.11
N TYR A 15 3.49 -1.78 5.46
CA TYR A 15 3.60 -1.85 4.00
C TYR A 15 3.65 -3.29 3.49
N LEU A 16 4.19 -4.24 4.26
CA LEU A 16 4.16 -5.67 3.90
C LEU A 16 2.74 -6.24 3.89
N LEU A 17 1.87 -5.78 4.79
CA LEU A 17 0.44 -6.13 4.77
C LEU A 17 -0.22 -5.63 3.48
N PHE A 18 0.12 -4.42 3.04
CA PHE A 18 -0.37 -3.90 1.76
C PHE A 18 0.18 -4.67 0.55
N VAL A 19 1.45 -5.08 0.54
CA VAL A 19 1.99 -5.95 -0.53
C VAL A 19 1.16 -7.24 -0.63
N TYR A 20 0.85 -7.86 0.50
CA TYR A 20 0.02 -9.06 0.55
C TYR A 20 -1.41 -8.79 0.05
N LEU A 21 -2.06 -7.73 0.53
CA LEU A 21 -3.41 -7.33 0.10
C LEU A 21 -3.48 -7.05 -1.40
N PHE A 22 -2.57 -6.23 -1.93
CA PHE A 22 -2.54 -5.91 -3.36
C PHE A 22 -2.18 -7.12 -4.22
N GLY A 23 -1.31 -8.01 -3.74
CA GLY A 23 -1.05 -9.29 -4.42
C GLY A 23 -2.28 -10.19 -4.47
N LYS A 24 -3.08 -10.24 -3.40
CA LYS A 24 -4.38 -10.95 -3.38
C LYS A 24 -5.40 -10.33 -4.32
N LEU A 25 -5.44 -9.01 -4.46
CA LEU A 25 -6.28 -8.34 -5.44
C LEU A 25 -5.86 -8.67 -6.89
N GLY A 26 -4.55 -8.79 -7.16
CA GLY A 26 -4.04 -9.29 -8.45
C GLY A 26 -4.50 -10.72 -8.74
N GLN A 27 -4.41 -11.60 -7.73
CA GLN A 27 -4.89 -12.97 -7.82
C GLN A 27 -6.41 -13.04 -8.06
N ALA A 28 -7.19 -12.22 -7.35
CA ALA A 28 -8.64 -12.09 -7.53
C ALA A 28 -8.99 -11.59 -8.94
N TYR A 29 -8.24 -10.62 -9.48
CA TYR A 29 -8.43 -10.12 -10.84
C TYR A 29 -8.11 -11.15 -11.93
N ARG A 30 -7.17 -12.05 -11.64
CA ARG A 30 -6.85 -13.18 -12.53
C ARG A 30 -7.91 -14.29 -12.45
N LEU A 31 -8.43 -14.57 -11.26
CA LEU A 31 -9.45 -15.59 -11.03
C LEU A 31 -10.86 -15.12 -11.44
N ALA A 32 -11.11 -13.82 -11.48
CA ALA A 32 -12.37 -13.26 -11.97
C ALA A 32 -12.51 -13.52 -13.48
N GLU A 33 -13.47 -14.37 -13.84
CA GLU A 33 -13.85 -14.64 -15.22
C GLU A 33 -14.62 -13.43 -15.79
N GLY A 34 -14.21 -12.97 -16.98
CA GLY A 34 -14.83 -11.81 -17.64
C GLY A 34 -13.92 -11.21 -18.70
N ILE A 35 -14.47 -10.98 -19.90
CA ILE A 35 -13.76 -10.37 -21.04
C ILE A 35 -13.78 -8.83 -20.92
N ASP A 36 -14.84 -8.30 -20.30
CA ASP A 36 -15.05 -6.87 -20.13
C ASP A 36 -14.79 -6.40 -18.69
N LEU A 37 -14.31 -5.17 -18.51
CA LEU A 37 -13.90 -4.62 -17.21
C LEU A 37 -15.08 -4.59 -16.23
N SER A 38 -16.30 -4.35 -16.75
CA SER A 38 -17.55 -4.36 -16.00
C SER A 38 -17.94 -5.77 -15.52
N GLN A 39 -17.74 -6.80 -16.37
CA GLN A 39 -17.99 -8.19 -16.00
C GLN A 39 -16.97 -8.70 -14.98
N LYS A 40 -15.69 -8.34 -15.15
CA LYS A 40 -14.66 -8.61 -14.14
C LYS A 40 -14.93 -7.93 -12.81
N LEU A 41 -15.56 -6.75 -12.81
CA LEU A 41 -15.94 -6.04 -11.59
C LEU A 41 -17.13 -6.73 -10.89
N LEU A 42 -18.10 -7.22 -11.66
CA LEU A 42 -19.24 -8.00 -11.18
C LEU A 42 -18.79 -9.32 -10.53
N HIS A 43 -17.88 -10.05 -11.16
CA HIS A 43 -17.29 -11.29 -10.63
C HIS A 43 -16.09 -11.05 -9.71
N PHE A 44 -15.78 -9.80 -9.37
CA PHE A 44 -14.67 -9.46 -8.50
C PHE A 44 -14.90 -9.89 -7.06
N ALA A 45 -16.15 -9.86 -6.60
CA ALA A 45 -16.52 -10.35 -5.28
C ALA A 45 -16.27 -11.87 -5.17
N ASP A 46 -16.63 -12.62 -6.21
CA ASP A 46 -16.40 -14.07 -6.30
C ASP A 46 -14.90 -14.39 -6.41
N GLY A 47 -14.17 -13.65 -7.25
CA GLY A 47 -12.71 -13.75 -7.38
C GLY A 47 -11.97 -13.37 -6.10
N CYS A 48 -12.48 -12.41 -5.34
CA CYS A 48 -11.99 -12.08 -4.00
C CYS A 48 -12.26 -13.23 -3.03
N ALA A 49 -13.49 -13.75 -2.97
CA ALA A 49 -13.82 -14.87 -2.09
C ALA A 49 -12.90 -16.08 -2.34
N ALA A 50 -12.69 -16.46 -3.61
CA ALA A 50 -11.77 -17.53 -4.00
C ALA A 50 -10.30 -17.22 -3.67
N ALA A 51 -9.86 -15.97 -3.84
CA ALA A 51 -8.49 -15.57 -3.50
C ALA A 51 -8.24 -15.54 -1.98
N PHE A 52 -9.27 -15.26 -1.17
CA PHE A 52 -9.20 -15.22 0.29
C PHE A 52 -9.50 -16.56 0.97
N GLU A 53 -10.07 -17.56 0.27
CA GLU A 53 -10.20 -18.93 0.81
C GLU A 53 -8.85 -19.53 1.19
N SER A 54 -7.82 -19.23 0.41
CA SER A 54 -6.44 -19.60 0.73
C SER A 54 -5.71 -18.42 1.35
N ALA A 55 -5.31 -18.56 2.62
CA ALA A 55 -4.42 -17.61 3.30
C ALA A 55 -2.98 -17.63 2.74
N ALA A 56 -2.67 -18.51 1.77
CA ALA A 56 -1.36 -18.59 1.17
C ALA A 56 -1.13 -17.41 0.20
N PRO A 57 0.01 -16.71 0.27
CA PRO A 57 0.35 -15.66 -0.67
C PRO A 57 0.45 -16.21 -2.11
N SER A 58 0.00 -15.43 -3.09
CA SER A 58 0.19 -15.77 -4.50
C SER A 58 1.68 -15.69 -4.86
N PHE A 59 2.24 -16.75 -5.45
CA PHE A 59 3.60 -16.80 -5.98
C PHE A 59 3.66 -16.46 -7.47
N HIS A 60 2.65 -15.77 -8.01
CA HIS A 60 2.70 -15.32 -9.40
C HIS A 60 3.51 -14.02 -9.52
N PRO A 61 4.41 -13.92 -10.52
CA PRO A 61 5.27 -12.75 -10.69
C PRO A 61 4.48 -11.46 -10.94
N ILE A 62 3.34 -11.54 -11.63
CA ILE A 62 2.45 -10.39 -11.88
C ILE A 62 1.79 -9.92 -10.58
N ASP A 63 1.28 -10.84 -9.76
CA ASP A 63 0.67 -10.52 -8.47
C ASP A 63 1.69 -9.92 -7.50
N LEU A 64 2.93 -10.43 -7.51
CA LEU A 64 4.04 -9.87 -6.74
C LEU A 64 4.41 -8.45 -7.21
N LEU A 65 4.45 -8.22 -8.53
CA LEU A 65 4.69 -6.88 -9.09
C LEU A 65 3.57 -5.91 -8.70
N ILE A 66 2.30 -6.33 -8.77
CA ILE A 66 1.15 -5.52 -8.36
C ILE A 66 1.21 -5.24 -6.85
N GLY A 67 1.55 -6.25 -6.04
CA GLY A 67 1.75 -6.12 -4.59
C GLY A 67 2.81 -5.08 -4.24
N VAL A 68 4.00 -5.19 -4.84
CA VAL A 68 5.12 -4.27 -4.62
C VAL A 68 4.81 -2.87 -5.15
N ALA A 69 4.21 -2.77 -6.34
CA ALA A 69 3.84 -1.49 -6.95
C ALA A 69 2.77 -0.78 -6.10
N GLY A 70 1.75 -1.49 -5.63
CA GLY A 70 0.71 -0.96 -4.75
C GLY A 70 1.27 -0.44 -3.43
N ALA A 71 2.16 -1.21 -2.79
CA ALA A 71 2.83 -0.76 -1.57
C ALA A 71 3.76 0.45 -1.79
N ALA A 72 4.47 0.49 -2.92
CA ALA A 72 5.33 1.62 -3.29
C ALA A 72 4.50 2.89 -3.55
N ALA A 73 3.38 2.79 -4.26
CA ALA A 73 2.46 3.89 -4.49
C ALA A 73 1.86 4.44 -3.19
N LEU A 74 1.48 3.56 -2.26
CA LEU A 74 0.94 3.94 -0.96
C LEU A 74 2.03 4.63 -0.10
N ARG A 75 3.26 4.13 -0.13
CA ARG A 75 4.41 4.78 0.50
C ARG A 75 4.70 6.16 -0.07
N LEU A 76 4.63 6.32 -1.39
CA LEU A 76 4.76 7.63 -2.05
C LEU A 76 3.63 8.57 -1.63
N MET A 77 2.38 8.10 -1.58
CA MET A 77 1.25 8.92 -1.15
C MET A 77 1.42 9.41 0.30
N VAL A 78 1.79 8.52 1.23
CA VAL A 78 2.07 8.87 2.63
C VAL A 78 3.23 9.85 2.72
N TYR A 79 4.30 9.64 1.94
CA TYR A 79 5.45 10.52 1.90
C TYR A 79 5.08 11.92 1.40
N CYS A 80 4.33 12.03 0.30
CA CYS A 80 3.83 13.29 -0.24
C CYS A 80 2.92 14.00 0.76
N LYS A 81 2.02 13.27 1.43
CA LYS A 81 1.11 13.83 2.45
C LYS A 81 1.89 14.31 3.69
N GLY A 82 2.92 13.58 4.11
CA GLY A 82 3.83 13.97 5.19
C GLY A 82 4.63 15.24 4.87
N LYS A 83 5.17 15.35 3.65
CA LYS A 83 5.86 16.58 3.19
C LYS A 83 4.93 17.79 3.04
N ASN A 84 3.64 17.56 2.88
CA ASN A 84 2.60 18.59 2.79
C ASN A 84 1.85 18.80 4.11
N ALA A 85 2.25 18.15 5.21
CA ALA A 85 1.59 18.31 6.50
C ALA A 85 1.80 19.73 7.03
N LYS A 86 0.70 20.42 7.36
CA LYS A 86 0.62 21.81 7.85
C LYS A 86 1.61 22.18 8.97
N LYS A 87 2.17 21.20 9.67
CA LYS A 87 3.20 21.40 10.72
C LYS A 87 4.49 22.02 10.18
N TYR A 88 4.85 21.77 8.91
CA TYR A 88 5.98 22.42 8.24
C TYR A 88 5.45 23.56 7.37
N ARG A 89 5.44 24.79 7.89
CA ARG A 89 5.17 25.98 7.07
C ARG A 89 6.31 26.13 6.07
N LYS A 90 6.07 25.71 4.83
CA LYS A 90 7.04 25.86 3.74
C LYS A 90 7.27 27.36 3.48
N GLY A 91 8.54 27.78 3.48
CA GLY A 91 8.92 29.18 3.22
C GLY A 91 8.93 30.10 4.45
N VAL A 92 8.80 29.55 5.67
CA VAL A 92 8.88 30.32 6.91
C VAL A 92 10.11 29.87 7.69
N GLU A 93 11.04 30.78 7.98
CA GLU A 93 12.19 30.50 8.83
C GLU A 93 11.74 29.93 10.18
N TYR A 94 12.54 29.01 10.72
CA TYR A 94 12.26 28.20 11.91
C TYR A 94 12.04 29.02 13.21
N GLY A 95 12.05 30.36 13.14
CA GLY A 95 11.91 31.30 14.25
C GLY A 95 10.86 32.40 14.06
N SER A 96 9.97 32.35 13.06
CA SER A 96 8.97 33.42 12.85
C SER A 96 7.83 33.46 13.90
N ALA A 97 7.95 32.70 14.99
CA ALA A 97 6.96 32.68 16.06
C ALA A 97 7.02 34.01 16.81
N ARG A 98 6.21 34.98 16.37
CA ARG A 98 6.02 36.24 17.08
C ARG A 98 5.20 35.92 18.33
N TRP A 99 5.86 35.86 19.48
CA TRP A 99 5.17 35.98 20.75
C TRP A 99 4.77 37.45 20.87
N SER A 100 3.48 37.73 20.74
CA SER A 100 2.93 39.01 21.17
C SER A 100 3.06 39.03 22.70
N ALA A 101 3.82 40.00 23.21
CA ALA A 101 3.84 40.32 24.63
C ALA A 101 2.48 40.87 25.08
#